data_AF-A0A817Z0K8-F1
#
_entry.id   AF-A0A817Z0K8-F1
#
_cell.length_a   1.000
_cell.length_b   1.000
_cell.length_c   1.000
_cell.angle_alpha   90.00
_cell.angle_beta   90.00
_cell.angle_gamma   90.00
#
_symmetry.space_group_name_H-M   'P 1'
#
loop_
_entity.id
_entity.type
_entity.pdbx_description
1 polymer ?
#
loop_
_entity_poly.entity_id
_entity_poly.type
_entity_poly.pdbx_seq_one_letter_code
_entity_poly.pdbx_strand_id
1 'polypeptide(L)'
;WSDDVSLALCFLASLAHHGDYSQEHLLQRYFQWWMNGYMCPTGLCFTLHSDIKKNQLIYLLKRLKVLNDCIKRMFGKNTSIDVFIVYIELLVNALNGHSKNKISLN
;
A
#
# COMPACT_ATOMS: atom_id res chain seq x y z
N TRP A 1 -3.03 -11.87 10.41
CA TRP A 1 -3.48 -11.38 9.10
C TRP A 1 -2.36 -11.52 8.07
N SER A 2 -2.65 -11.42 6.76
CA SER A 2 -1.74 -11.69 5.62
C SER A 2 -1.26 -10.41 4.90
N ASP A 3 -0.53 -10.55 3.78
CA ASP A 3 0.04 -9.45 2.98
C ASP A 3 -1.00 -8.39 2.57
N ASP A 4 -2.12 -8.83 2.01
CA ASP A 4 -3.26 -8.01 1.58
C ASP A 4 -3.78 -7.11 2.70
N VAL A 5 -3.95 -7.67 3.91
CA VAL A 5 -4.37 -6.90 5.09
C VAL A 5 -3.29 -5.92 5.54
N SER A 6 -2.02 -6.34 5.52
CA SER A 6 -0.88 -5.49 5.90
C SER A 6 -0.73 -4.28 4.96
N LEU A 7 -0.96 -4.50 3.65
CA LEU A 7 -0.95 -3.46 2.63
C LEU A 7 -2.15 -2.51 2.77
N ALA A 8 -3.35 -3.03 3.06
CA ALA A 8 -4.51 -2.20 3.36
C ALA A 8 -4.27 -1.28 4.58
N LEU A 9 -3.61 -1.79 5.63
CA LEU A 9 -3.24 -0.98 6.80
C LEU A 9 -2.17 0.06 6.47
N CYS A 10 -1.20 -0.26 5.62
CA CYS A 10 -0.23 0.73 5.14
C CYS A 10 -0.94 1.87 4.39
N PHE A 11 -1.96 1.54 3.61
CA PHE A 11 -2.78 2.51 2.91
C PHE A 11 -3.58 3.40 3.87
N LEU A 12 -4.32 2.79 4.80
CA LEU A 12 -5.07 3.52 5.83
C LEU A 12 -4.17 4.40 6.69
N ALA A 13 -2.97 3.92 7.05
CA ALA A 13 -2.00 4.70 7.80
C ALA A 13 -1.44 5.89 7.01
N SER A 14 -1.36 5.78 5.67
CA SER A 14 -0.99 6.91 4.81
C SER A 14 -2.08 7.97 4.81
N LEU A 15 -3.34 7.54 4.63
CA LEU A 15 -4.51 8.42 4.66
C LEU A 15 -4.67 9.10 6.03
N ALA A 16 -4.58 8.35 7.12
CA ALA A 16 -4.71 8.89 8.47
C ALA A 16 -3.66 9.95 8.80
N HIS A 17 -2.46 9.85 8.21
CA HIS A 17 -1.39 10.82 8.42
C HIS A 17 -1.60 12.14 7.67
N HIS A 18 -2.09 12.08 6.42
CA HIS A 18 -2.24 13.27 5.58
C HIS A 18 -3.66 13.83 5.53
N GLY A 19 -4.66 13.07 6.00
CA GLY A 19 -6.08 13.38 5.78
C GLY A 19 -6.54 13.20 4.33
N ASP A 20 -5.63 12.85 3.41
CA ASP A 20 -5.88 12.65 1.99
C ASP A 20 -4.82 11.70 1.40
N TYR A 21 -4.99 11.32 0.13
CA TYR A 21 -4.05 10.46 -0.58
C TYR A 21 -2.73 11.16 -0.89
N SER A 22 -1.65 10.58 -0.39
CA SER A 22 -0.29 10.90 -0.79
C SER A 22 0.38 9.65 -1.37
N GLN A 23 0.59 9.65 -2.69
CA GLN A 23 1.25 8.55 -3.39
C GLN A 23 2.66 8.30 -2.83
N GLU A 24 3.41 9.36 -2.57
CA GLU A 24 4.77 9.24 -2.06
C GLU A 24 4.80 8.58 -0.68
N HIS A 25 3.94 9.04 0.22
CA HIS A 25 3.90 8.51 1.58
C HIS A 25 3.35 7.08 1.62
N LEU A 26 2.41 6.75 0.72
CA LEU A 26 1.95 5.37 0.55
C LEU A 26 3.09 4.44 0.11
N LEU A 27 3.86 4.87 -0.90
CA LEU A 27 5.00 4.11 -1.41
C LEU A 27 6.08 3.91 -0.33
N GLN A 28 6.33 4.93 0.49
CA GLN A 28 7.22 4.82 1.63
C GLN A 28 6.74 3.76 2.62
N ARG A 29 5.44 3.70 2.93
CA ARG A 29 4.88 2.69 3.85
C ARG A 29 4.91 1.29 3.27
N TYR A 30 4.61 1.12 1.98
CA TYR A 30 4.80 -0.16 1.29
C TYR A 30 6.26 -0.61 1.31
N PHE A 31 7.20 0.33 1.17
CA PHE A 31 8.62 0.02 1.29
C PHE A 31 9.01 -0.39 2.72
N GLN A 32 8.48 0.28 3.74
CA GLN A 32 8.69 -0.08 5.15
C GLN A 32 8.08 -1.45 5.48
N TRP A 33 6.91 -1.76 4.92
CA TRP A 33 6.31 -3.10 5.03
C TRP A 33 7.23 -4.15 4.41
N TRP A 34 7.67 -3.92 3.18
CA TRP A 34 8.52 -4.85 2.45
C TRP A 34 9.86 -5.11 3.14
N MET A 35 10.54 -4.05 3.57
CA MET A 35 11.90 -4.13 4.10
C MET A 35 11.95 -4.52 5.58
N ASN A 36 11.01 -3.99 6.36
CA ASN A 36 11.10 -4.02 7.82
C ASN A 36 9.89 -4.70 8.48
N GLY A 37 8.95 -5.24 7.69
CA GLY A 37 7.75 -5.88 8.22
C GLY A 37 6.79 -4.90 8.90
N TYR A 38 6.81 -3.61 8.53
CA TYR A 38 5.84 -2.64 9.04
C TYR A 38 4.40 -3.09 8.77
N MET A 39 3.53 -3.09 9.78
CA MET A 39 2.16 -3.63 9.73
C MET A 39 2.05 -5.16 9.51
N CYS A 40 3.17 -5.89 9.56
CA CYS A 40 3.13 -7.35 9.68
C CYS A 40 2.98 -7.77 11.15
N PRO A 41 2.14 -8.77 11.46
CA PRO A 41 1.94 -9.27 12.81
C PRO A 41 3.16 -10.06 13.33
N THR A 42 4.00 -10.56 12.43
CA THR A 42 5.25 -11.26 12.72
C THR A 42 6.45 -10.31 12.83
N GLY A 43 6.29 -9.02 12.53
CA GLY A 43 7.40 -8.07 12.43
C GLY A 43 8.33 -8.29 11.23
N LEU A 44 7.98 -9.20 10.32
CA LEU A 44 8.71 -9.49 9.08
C LEU A 44 7.73 -9.55 7.90
N CYS A 45 8.13 -9.04 6.74
CA CYS A 45 7.34 -9.24 5.51
C CYS A 45 7.16 -10.74 5.26
N PHE A 46 5.96 -11.19 4.89
CA PHE A 46 5.69 -12.63 4.76
C PHE A 46 6.53 -13.28 3.65
N THR A 47 7.09 -12.49 2.72
CA THR A 47 8.05 -12.90 1.68
C THR A 47 9.50 -13.03 2.13
N LEU A 48 9.89 -12.46 3.27
CA LEU A 48 11.26 -12.56 3.79
C LEU A 48 11.58 -13.97 4.33
N HIS A 49 10.61 -14.87 4.39
CA HIS A 49 10.83 -16.28 4.72
C HIS A 49 11.49 -17.10 3.61
N SER A 50 11.77 -16.52 2.43
CA SER A 50 12.54 -17.17 1.37
C SER A 50 13.70 -16.30 0.92
N ASP A 51 14.88 -16.45 1.53
CA ASP A 51 16.21 -16.05 1.05
C ASP A 51 16.28 -14.88 0.03
N ILE A 52 15.69 -13.73 0.35
CA ILE A 52 15.89 -12.51 -0.44
C ILE A 52 17.30 -12.02 -0.11
N LYS A 53 18.28 -12.55 -0.84
CA LYS A 53 19.68 -12.13 -0.78
C LYS A 53 19.75 -10.62 -0.99
N LYS A 54 20.55 -9.95 -0.16
CA LYS A 54 20.97 -8.54 -0.20
C LYS A 54 21.16 -7.95 -1.62
N ASN A 55 21.48 -8.79 -2.62
CA ASN A 55 21.63 -8.42 -4.03
C ASN A 55 20.32 -8.07 -4.78
N GLN A 56 19.13 -8.50 -4.32
CA GLN A 56 17.86 -8.05 -4.93
C GLN A 56 17.54 -6.59 -4.58
N LEU A 57 18.14 -6.04 -3.52
CA LEU A 57 17.96 -4.65 -3.09
C LEU A 57 18.37 -3.65 -4.19
N ILE A 58 19.46 -3.95 -4.91
CA ILE A 58 19.96 -3.15 -6.04
C ILE A 58 19.02 -3.25 -7.26
N TYR A 59 18.34 -4.40 -7.43
CA TYR A 59 17.39 -4.64 -8.54
C TYR A 59 15.99 -4.04 -8.29
N LEU A 60 15.67 -3.75 -7.03
CA LEU A 60 14.39 -3.21 -6.54
C LEU A 60 14.36 -1.69 -6.41
N LEU A 61 15.49 -0.99 -6.64
CA LEU A 61 15.57 0.48 -6.64
C LEU A 61 14.67 1.17 -7.70
N LYS A 62 14.01 0.40 -8.58
CA LYS A 62 12.85 0.90 -9.33
C LYS A 62 11.62 0.85 -8.43
N ARG A 63 11.29 1.96 -7.75
CA ARG A 63 10.05 2.16 -6.94
C ARG A 63 8.80 1.49 -7.55
N LEU A 64 8.70 1.48 -8.89
CA LEU A 64 7.63 0.83 -9.67
C LEU A 64 7.50 -0.68 -9.45
N LYS A 65 8.58 -1.44 -9.20
CA LYS A 65 8.52 -2.89 -9.00
C LYS A 65 7.90 -3.27 -7.66
N VAL A 66 8.26 -2.56 -6.58
CA VAL A 66 7.68 -2.77 -5.25
C VAL A 66 6.20 -2.48 -5.30
N LEU A 67 5.81 -1.36 -5.93
CA LEU A 67 4.40 -1.02 -6.13
C LEU A 67 3.66 -2.14 -6.89
N ASN A 68 4.22 -2.61 -8.01
CA ASN A 68 3.60 -3.67 -8.80
C ASN A 68 3.45 -4.99 -8.01
N ASP A 69 4.44 -5.36 -7.21
CA ASP A 69 4.37 -6.57 -6.37
C ASP A 69 3.30 -6.42 -5.27
N CYS A 70 3.25 -5.27 -4.60
CA CYS A 70 2.22 -4.96 -3.61
C CYS A 70 0.82 -5.03 -4.22
N ILE A 71 0.63 -4.45 -5.41
CA ILE A 71 -0.66 -4.47 -6.14
C ILE A 71 -1.08 -5.91 -6.45
N LYS A 72 -0.15 -6.73 -6.96
CA LYS A 72 -0.43 -8.12 -7.28
C LYS A 72 -0.78 -8.95 -6.06
N ARG A 73 -0.22 -8.62 -4.90
CA ARG A 73 -0.55 -9.27 -3.62
C ARG A 73 -1.90 -8.82 -3.07
N MET A 74 -2.22 -7.54 -3.19
CA MET A 74 -3.46 -6.98 -2.66
C MET A 74 -4.67 -7.29 -3.55
N PHE A 75 -4.52 -7.32 -4.87
CA PHE A 75 -5.63 -7.45 -5.82
C PHE A 75 -5.51 -8.64 -6.77
N GLY A 76 -4.44 -9.44 -6.66
CA GLY A 76 -4.21 -10.60 -7.50
C GLY A 76 -3.23 -10.38 -8.67
N LYS A 77 -2.63 -11.48 -9.15
CA LYS A 77 -1.50 -11.49 -10.10
C LYS A 77 -1.77 -10.81 -11.45
N ASN A 78 -3.03 -10.70 -11.85
CA ASN A 78 -3.46 -10.17 -13.14
C ASN A 78 -3.80 -8.67 -13.09
N THR A 79 -3.73 -8.04 -11.91
CA THR A 79 -4.09 -6.63 -11.76
C THR A 79 -2.97 -5.74 -12.29
N SER A 80 -3.32 -4.85 -13.24
CA SER A 80 -2.38 -3.85 -13.74
C SER A 80 -2.26 -2.67 -12.77
N ILE A 81 -1.16 -1.92 -12.91
CA ILE A 81 -0.95 -0.69 -12.13
C ILE A 81 -2.06 0.34 -12.42
N ASP A 82 -2.55 0.40 -13.65
CA ASP A 82 -3.60 1.35 -14.04
C ASP A 82 -4.91 1.07 -13.30
N VAL A 83 -5.30 -0.21 -13.16
CA VAL A 83 -6.49 -0.62 -12.39
C VAL A 83 -6.33 -0.23 -10.92
N PHE A 84 -5.12 -0.35 -10.37
CA PHE A 84 -4.85 0.09 -9.00
C PHE A 84 -4.98 1.61 -8.84
N ILE A 85 -4.46 2.40 -9.78
CA ILE A 85 -4.58 3.86 -9.75
C ILE A 85 -6.06 4.26 -9.76
N VAL A 86 -6.86 3.68 -10.67
CA VAL A 86 -8.31 3.92 -10.75
C VAL A 86 -9.01 3.52 -9.45
N TYR A 87 -8.64 2.39 -8.85
CA TYR A 87 -9.19 1.96 -7.56
C TYR A 87 -8.89 2.96 -6.44
N ILE A 88 -7.64 3.44 -6.37
CA ILE A 88 -7.23 4.42 -5.36
C ILE A 88 -7.97 5.74 -5.57
N GLU A 89 -8.08 6.22 -6.80
CA GLU A 89 -8.85 7.43 -7.12
C GLU A 89 -10.33 7.30 -6.73
N LEU A 90 -10.97 6.17 -7.06
CA LEU A 90 -12.36 5.90 -6.67
C LEU A 90 -12.53 5.85 -5.15
N LEU A 91 -11.61 5.19 -4.45
CA LEU A 91 -11.64 5.06 -3.00
C LEU A 91 -11.44 6.42 -2.32
N VAL A 92 -10.49 7.22 -2.79
CA VAL A 92 -10.24 8.58 -2.30
C VAL A 92 -11.45 9.47 -2.57
N ASN A 93 -12.03 9.39 -3.76
CA ASN A 93 -13.26 10.12 -4.10
C ASN A 93 -14.45 9.71 -3.22
N ALA A 94 -14.58 8.42 -2.90
CA ALA A 94 -15.62 7.93 -1.99
C ALA A 94 -15.40 8.44 -0.55
N LEU A 95 -14.15 8.43 -0.07
CA LEU A 95 -13.80 8.94 1.26
C LEU A 95 -13.99 10.46 1.36
N ASN A 96 -13.55 11.21 0.35
CA ASN A 96 -13.70 12.66 0.26
C ASN A 96 -15.16 13.07 0.02
N GLY A 97 -15.94 12.26 -0.71
CA GLY A 97 -17.38 12.41 -0.84
C GLY A 97 -18.13 12.19 0.47
N HIS A 98 -17.68 11.23 1.30
CA HIS A 98 -18.19 11.04 2.66
C HIS A 98 -17.84 12.19 3.62
N SER A 99 -16.71 12.87 3.42
CA SER A 99 -16.34 14.08 4.18
C SER A 99 -17.30 15.25 3.90
N LYS A 100 -17.66 15.48 2.62
CA LYS A 100 -18.62 16.54 2.24
C LYS A 100 -20.04 16.30 2.75
N ASN A 101 -20.48 15.04 2.86
CA ASN A 101 -21.80 14.70 3.40
C ASN A 101 -21.88 14.71 4.94
N LYS A 102 -20.77 14.94 5.66
CA LYS A 102 -20.75 15.05 7.13
C LYS A 102 -20.74 16.49 7.67
N ILE A 103 -20.72 17.51 6.81
CA ILE A 103 -20.77 18.93 7.22
C ILE A 103 -22.20 19.52 7.16
N SER A 104 -23.21 18.71 6.82
CA SER A 104 -24.62 19.12 6.89
C SER A 104 -25.40 18.23 7.85
N LEU A 105 -25.11 18.34 9.14
CA LEU A 105 -26.03 17.95 10.21
C LEU A 105 -26.02 19.11 11.22
N ASN A 106 -27.12 19.86 11.18
CA ASN A 106 -27.50 20.93 12.09
C ASN A 106 -27.43 20.50 13.56
#